data_AF-A0A3M8CUB3-F1
#
_entry.id   AF-A0A3M8CUB3-F1
#
_cell.length_a   1.000
_cell.length_b   1.000
_cell.length_c   1.000
_cell.angle_alpha   90.00
_cell.angle_beta   90.00
_cell.angle_gamma   90.00
#
_symmetry.space_group_name_H-M   'P 1'
#
loop_
_entity.id
_entity.type
_entity.pdbx_description
1 polymer ?
#
loop_
_entity_poly.entity_id
_entity_poly.type
_entity_poly.pdbx_seq_one_letter_code
_entity_poly.pdbx_strand_id
1 'polypeptide(L)'
;MKMASKSEVQIKRVYGGDLAEGQMIDIYEPAFFQDDVFDTMEGYNLMNEEGEYVLFLRGTSDGDAFAIIGMYQGKYDISTSKLARQAQNGEKYQDVADLEYFGDNVKHFNERKQEVLKKYK
;
A
#
# COMPACT_ATOMS: atom_id res chain seq x y z
N MET A 1 4.28 -23.11 -1.21
CA MET A 1 3.10 -22.73 -0.39
C MET A 1 2.83 -21.26 -0.65
N LYS A 2 1.60 -20.84 -0.95
CA LYS A 2 1.29 -19.43 -1.21
C LYS A 2 1.12 -18.69 0.12
N MET A 3 1.89 -17.63 0.33
CA MET A 3 1.87 -16.83 1.56
C MET A 3 1.48 -15.39 1.20
N ALA A 4 0.54 -14.81 1.94
CA ALA A 4 0.21 -13.40 1.78
C ALA A 4 1.36 -12.51 2.29
N SER A 5 1.61 -11.40 1.59
CA SER A 5 2.53 -10.38 2.07
C SER A 5 1.99 -9.74 3.36
N LYS A 6 2.86 -9.49 4.33
CA LYS A 6 2.53 -8.83 5.58
C LYS A 6 3.62 -7.81 5.92
N SER A 7 3.23 -6.60 6.31
CA SER A 7 4.13 -5.60 6.87
C SER A 7 3.79 -5.35 8.33
N GLU A 8 4.82 -5.24 9.16
CA GLU A 8 4.68 -4.68 10.50
C GLU A 8 4.88 -3.17 10.41
N VAL A 9 3.95 -2.39 10.94
CA VAL A 9 4.00 -0.92 10.87
C VAL A 9 3.75 -0.28 12.22
N GLN A 10 4.44 0.83 12.49
CA GLN A 10 4.17 1.68 13.65
C GLN A 10 3.15 2.77 13.30
N ILE A 11 2.10 2.89 14.11
CA ILE A 11 1.11 3.96 13.97
C ILE A 11 1.71 5.30 14.43
N LYS A 12 1.95 6.23 13.51
CA LYS A 12 2.39 7.60 13.84
C LYS A 12 1.25 8.52 14.24
N ARG A 13 0.08 8.36 13.62
CA ARG A 13 -1.11 9.18 13.84
C ARG A 13 -2.38 8.40 13.50
N VAL A 14 -3.45 8.66 14.24
CA VAL A 14 -4.77 8.04 14.00
C VAL A 14 -5.77 9.11 13.56
N TYR A 15 -6.38 8.92 12.39
CA TYR A 15 -7.41 9.81 11.86
C TYR A 15 -8.85 9.28 12.03
N GLY A 16 -8.99 8.01 12.44
CA GLY A 16 -10.27 7.37 12.73
C GLY A 16 -10.08 5.90 13.14
N GLY A 17 -11.06 5.36 13.87
CA GLY A 17 -10.99 4.03 14.47
C GLY A 17 -10.38 4.03 15.87
N ASP A 18 -10.09 2.83 16.39
CA ASP A 18 -9.73 2.60 17.80
C ASP A 18 -8.25 2.21 18.00
N LEU A 19 -7.41 2.35 16.96
CA LEU A 19 -5.97 2.18 17.08
C LEU A 19 -5.34 3.30 17.91
N ALA A 20 -4.16 3.04 18.47
CA ALA A 20 -3.41 4.02 19.25
C ALA A 20 -2.11 4.46 18.55
N GLU A 21 -1.71 5.72 18.73
CA GLU A 21 -0.39 6.20 18.32
C GLU A 21 0.72 5.44 19.07
N GLY A 22 1.81 5.12 18.36
CA GLY A 22 2.92 4.31 18.85
C GLY A 22 2.68 2.80 18.80
N GLN A 23 1.45 2.34 18.57
CA GLN A 23 1.12 0.92 18.45
C GLN A 23 1.81 0.30 17.21
N MET A 24 2.32 -0.93 17.38
CA MET A 24 2.74 -1.78 16.26
C MET A 24 1.54 -2.62 15.80
N ILE A 25 1.30 -2.66 14.49
CA ILE A 25 0.25 -3.51 13.89
C ILE A 25 0.78 -4.28 12.70
N ASP A 26 0.15 -5.42 12.44
CA ASP A 26 0.37 -6.21 11.25
C ASP A 26 -0.65 -5.86 10.16
N ILE A 27 -0.17 -5.67 8.94
CA ILE A 27 -1.01 -5.35 7.78
C ILE A 27 -0.74 -6.36 6.67
N TYR A 28 -1.79 -7.05 6.24
CA TYR A 28 -1.77 -7.82 5.01
C TYR A 28 -1.82 -6.91 3.80
N GLU A 29 -0.82 -7.07 2.94
CA GLU A 29 -0.73 -6.35 1.68
C GLU A 29 -1.28 -7.19 0.51
N PRO A 30 -1.81 -6.56 -0.57
CA PRO A 30 -2.37 -7.24 -1.74
C PRO A 30 -1.32 -7.87 -2.66
N ALA A 31 -0.48 -8.72 -2.10
CA ALA A 31 0.52 -9.47 -2.82
C ALA A 31 0.77 -10.83 -2.15
N PHE A 32 1.33 -11.75 -2.91
CA PHE A 32 1.65 -13.08 -2.43
C PHE A 32 3.04 -13.51 -2.88
N PHE A 33 3.67 -14.29 -2.02
CA PHE A 33 4.92 -14.98 -2.32
C PHE A 33 4.60 -16.46 -2.52
N GLN A 34 5.07 -17.01 -3.63
CA GLN A 34 5.02 -18.44 -3.90
C GLN A 34 6.32 -18.88 -4.56
N ASP A 35 7.10 -19.68 -3.83
CA ASP A 35 8.43 -20.12 -4.24
C ASP A 35 9.31 -18.87 -4.52
N ASP A 36 9.87 -18.72 -5.72
CA ASP A 36 10.66 -17.53 -6.11
C ASP A 36 9.83 -16.46 -6.85
N VAL A 37 8.50 -16.58 -6.83
CA VAL A 37 7.58 -15.67 -7.52
C VAL A 37 6.92 -14.70 -6.55
N PHE A 38 7.01 -13.41 -6.90
CA PHE A 38 6.27 -12.32 -6.26
C PHE A 38 5.12 -11.89 -7.16
N ASP A 39 3.89 -12.13 -6.70
CA ASP A 39 2.66 -11.75 -7.40
C ASP A 39 1.99 -10.59 -6.68
N THR A 40 1.81 -9.48 -7.38
CA THR A 40 1.07 -8.31 -6.91
C THR A 40 -0.31 -8.25 -7.55
N MET A 41 -1.31 -7.77 -6.80
CA MET A 41 -2.65 -7.55 -7.31
C MET A 41 -2.78 -6.16 -7.94
N GLU A 42 -3.24 -6.13 -9.19
CA GLU A 42 -3.65 -4.90 -9.90
C GLU A 42 -2.60 -3.77 -9.91
N GLY A 43 -1.31 -4.11 -9.91
CA GLY A 43 -0.23 -3.12 -9.94
C GLY A 43 0.02 -2.41 -8.61
N TYR A 44 -0.31 -3.06 -7.50
CA TYR A 44 0.09 -2.66 -6.15
C TYR A 44 1.59 -2.88 -5.94
N ASN A 45 2.35 -1.89 -5.48
CA ASN A 45 3.70 -2.13 -4.93
C ASN A 45 3.65 -2.24 -3.42
N LEU A 46 4.54 -3.01 -2.81
CA LEU A 46 4.61 -3.13 -1.34
C LEU A 46 5.02 -1.81 -0.67
N MET A 47 4.68 -1.67 0.60
CA MET A 47 5.30 -0.69 1.48
C MET A 47 6.79 -1.01 1.66
N ASN A 48 7.59 0.02 1.93
CA ASN A 48 9.01 -0.13 2.24
C ASN A 48 9.33 0.53 3.59
N GLU A 49 10.48 0.17 4.18
CA GLU A 49 10.89 0.59 5.53
C GLU A 49 11.16 2.10 5.64
N GLU A 50 11.49 2.77 4.53
CA GLU A 50 11.77 4.21 4.49
C GLU A 50 10.50 5.06 4.30
N GLY A 51 9.40 4.42 3.88
CA GLY A 51 8.17 5.07 3.51
C GLY A 51 7.31 5.50 4.69
N GLU A 52 6.57 6.59 4.50
CA GLU A 52 5.51 7.00 5.41
C GLU A 52 4.20 7.01 4.63
N TYR A 53 3.19 6.33 5.16
CA TYR A 53 1.96 6.04 4.43
C TYR A 53 0.72 6.50 5.19
N VAL A 54 -0.27 7.00 4.45
CA VAL A 54 -1.66 7.08 4.92
C VAL A 54 -2.38 5.82 4.48
N LEU A 55 -2.94 5.10 5.45
CA LEU A 55 -3.56 3.80 5.24
C LEU A 55 -5.03 3.82 5.66
N PHE A 56 -5.87 3.20 4.84
CA PHE A 56 -7.27 2.92 5.16
C PHE A 56 -7.40 1.42 5.40
N LEU A 57 -7.75 1.06 6.63
CA LEU A 57 -7.62 -0.31 7.12
C LEU A 57 -8.96 -0.87 7.59
N ARG A 58 -9.14 -2.17 7.43
CA ARG A 58 -10.17 -2.98 8.10
C ARG A 58 -9.50 -4.06 8.93
N GLY A 59 -10.09 -4.42 10.07
CA GLY A 59 -9.67 -5.59 10.83
C GLY A 59 -9.90 -6.87 10.03
N THR A 60 -9.04 -7.86 10.23
CA THR A 60 -9.21 -9.22 9.69
C THR A 60 -9.94 -10.13 10.68
N SER A 61 -10.42 -11.28 10.20
CA SER A 61 -11.24 -12.20 10.99
C SER A 61 -10.50 -12.92 12.12
N ASP A 62 -9.17 -12.98 12.03
CA ASP A 62 -8.26 -13.50 13.05
C ASP A 62 -7.97 -12.49 14.18
N GLY A 63 -8.40 -11.23 14.05
CA GLY A 63 -8.39 -10.22 15.12
C GLY A 63 -7.03 -9.56 15.39
N ASP A 64 -5.95 -10.15 14.92
CA ASP A 64 -4.57 -9.71 15.21
C ASP A 64 -3.94 -8.89 14.08
N ALA A 65 -4.61 -8.77 12.93
CA ALA A 65 -4.09 -8.07 11.76
C ALA A 65 -5.14 -7.15 11.11
N PHE A 66 -4.64 -6.34 10.18
CA PHE A 66 -5.43 -5.45 9.36
C PHE A 66 -5.20 -5.76 7.88
N ALA A 67 -6.14 -5.34 7.04
CA ALA A 67 -6.00 -5.38 5.59
C ALA A 67 -6.30 -4.01 4.99
N ILE A 68 -5.59 -3.68 3.91
CA ILE A 68 -5.79 -2.45 3.16
C ILE A 68 -7.16 -2.46 2.47
N ILE A 69 -7.93 -1.38 2.64
CA ILE A 69 -9.24 -1.21 2.01
C ILE A 69 -9.07 -0.67 0.59
N GLY A 70 -9.28 -1.54 -0.40
CA GLY A 70 -9.31 -1.18 -1.81
C GLY A 70 -7.92 -1.01 -2.43
N MET A 71 -7.73 -1.62 -3.60
CA MET A 71 -6.41 -1.80 -4.23
C MET A 71 -5.70 -0.48 -4.58
N TYR A 72 -6.44 0.48 -5.11
CA TYR A 72 -5.90 1.76 -5.59
C TYR A 72 -6.33 2.96 -4.74
N GLN A 73 -6.88 2.71 -3.54
CA GLN A 73 -7.40 3.78 -2.69
C GLN A 73 -7.11 3.64 -1.20
N GLY A 74 -6.56 2.50 -0.78
CA GLY A 74 -6.32 2.21 0.62
C GLY A 74 -4.92 2.57 1.12
N LYS A 75 -4.00 2.91 0.23
CA LYS A 75 -2.61 3.27 0.56
C LYS A 75 -2.12 4.45 -0.26
N TYR A 76 -1.46 5.39 0.42
CA TYR A 76 -0.82 6.55 -0.17
C TYR A 76 0.51 6.86 0.53
N ASP A 77 1.61 6.81 -0.21
CA ASP A 77 2.95 7.17 0.23
C ASP A 77 3.07 8.70 0.25
N ILE A 78 3.23 9.25 1.45
CA ILE A 78 3.38 10.68 1.68
C ILE A 78 4.85 11.11 1.79
N SER A 79 5.78 10.15 1.81
CA SER A 79 7.23 10.40 1.77
C SER A 79 7.68 10.85 0.39
N THR A 80 6.98 10.43 -0.67
CA THR A 80 7.28 10.76 -2.07
C THR A 80 6.17 11.56 -2.77
N SER A 81 6.54 12.42 -3.71
CA SER A 81 5.60 13.09 -4.63
C SER A 81 5.44 12.37 -5.97
N LYS A 82 6.08 11.20 -6.13
CA LYS A 82 6.02 10.43 -7.37
C LYS A 82 4.58 9.99 -7.67
N LEU A 83 4.15 10.25 -8.89
CA LEU A 83 2.83 9.86 -9.39
C LEU A 83 2.85 8.43 -9.93
N ALA A 84 1.72 7.75 -9.78
CA ALA A 84 1.47 6.48 -10.42
C ALA A 84 1.41 6.64 -11.94
N ARG A 85 1.75 5.57 -12.66
CA ARG A 85 1.59 5.44 -14.12
C ARG A 85 1.34 3.99 -14.49
N GLN A 86 0.71 3.74 -15.62
CA GLN A 86 0.47 2.37 -16.07
C GLN A 86 1.80 1.72 -16.48
N ALA A 87 1.99 0.46 -16.11
CA ALA A 87 3.10 -0.32 -16.64
C ALA A 87 2.98 -0.47 -18.17
N GLN A 88 4.10 -0.38 -18.86
CA GLN A 88 4.20 -0.56 -20.30
C GLN A 88 4.54 -2.02 -20.62
N ASN A 89 4.12 -2.47 -21.80
CA ASN A 89 4.44 -3.81 -22.26
C ASN A 89 5.97 -4.01 -22.33
N GLY A 90 6.45 -5.07 -21.68
CA GLY A 90 7.87 -5.42 -21.65
C GLY A 90 8.68 -4.77 -20.52
N GLU A 91 8.08 -3.90 -19.70
CA GLU A 91 8.71 -3.44 -18.46
C GLU A 91 8.90 -4.61 -17.50
N LYS A 92 10.03 -4.59 -16.80
CA LYS A 92 10.31 -5.48 -15.68
C LYS A 92 9.86 -4.80 -14.40
N TYR A 93 9.66 -5.60 -13.35
CA TYR A 93 9.30 -5.08 -12.04
C TYR A 93 10.26 -3.97 -11.54
N GLN A 94 11.57 -4.11 -11.81
CA GLN A 94 12.58 -3.12 -11.43
C GLN A 94 12.32 -1.73 -12.02
N ASP A 95 11.64 -1.63 -13.18
CA ASP A 95 11.32 -0.36 -13.85
C ASP A 95 10.13 0.37 -13.21
N VAL A 96 9.37 -0.34 -12.36
CA VAL A 96 8.16 0.15 -11.67
C VAL A 96 8.23 0.02 -10.15
N ALA A 97 9.31 -0.54 -9.60
CA ALA A 97 9.43 -0.87 -8.17
C ALA A 97 9.39 0.37 -7.24
N ASP A 98 9.76 1.53 -7.77
CA ASP A 98 9.73 2.80 -7.04
C ASP A 98 8.43 3.59 -7.26
N LEU A 99 7.49 3.07 -8.07
CA LEU A 99 6.13 3.60 -8.14
C LEU A 99 5.35 3.09 -6.96
N GLU A 100 4.33 3.82 -6.56
CA GLU A 100 3.41 3.33 -5.53
C GLU A 100 2.33 2.41 -6.13
N TYR A 101 1.90 2.74 -7.35
CA TYR A 101 0.86 2.04 -8.07
C TYR A 101 1.16 2.10 -9.57
N PHE A 102 0.92 1.01 -10.27
CA PHE A 102 1.18 0.90 -11.71
C PHE A 102 0.13 0.12 -12.52
N GLY A 103 -1.06 -0.08 -11.96
CA GLY A 103 -2.19 -0.71 -12.64
C GLY A 103 -2.97 0.25 -13.54
N ASP A 104 -4.22 -0.10 -13.87
CA ASP A 104 -5.00 0.60 -14.90
C ASP A 104 -5.68 1.90 -14.39
N ASN A 105 -6.08 1.94 -13.11
CA ASN A 105 -6.79 3.08 -12.50
C ASN A 105 -5.90 4.30 -12.13
N VAL A 106 -4.86 4.58 -12.91
CA VAL A 106 -3.83 5.60 -12.61
C VAL A 106 -4.42 6.98 -12.33
N LYS A 107 -5.35 7.44 -13.18
CA LYS A 107 -5.93 8.79 -13.05
C LYS A 107 -6.61 8.95 -11.69
N HIS A 108 -7.46 7.97 -11.34
CA HIS A 108 -8.18 7.98 -10.07
C HIS A 108 -7.24 7.89 -8.87
N PHE A 109 -6.24 7.00 -8.94
CA PHE A 109 -5.21 6.88 -7.91
C PHE A 109 -4.51 8.22 -7.67
N ASN A 110 -4.03 8.86 -8.74
CA ASN A 110 -3.31 10.12 -8.64
C ASN A 110 -4.19 11.26 -8.12
N GLU A 111 -5.46 11.35 -8.53
CA GLU A 111 -6.42 12.32 -8.00
C GLU A 111 -6.58 12.17 -6.48
N ARG A 112 -6.75 10.94 -5.98
CA ARG A 112 -6.86 10.68 -4.55
C ARG A 112 -5.56 10.91 -3.79
N LYS A 113 -4.41 10.56 -4.37
CA LYS A 113 -3.10 10.85 -3.78
C LYS A 113 -2.91 12.34 -3.54
N GLN A 114 -3.33 13.18 -4.47
CA GLN A 114 -3.26 14.65 -4.29
C GLN A 114 -4.17 15.13 -3.15
N GLU A 115 -5.38 14.59 -3.03
CA GLU A 115 -6.29 14.91 -1.91
C GLU A 115 -5.68 14.52 -0.55
N VAL A 116 -5.06 13.34 -0.49
CA VAL A 116 -4.42 12.81 0.73
C VAL A 116 -3.19 13.64 1.11
N LEU A 117 -2.30 13.92 0.15
CA LEU A 117 -1.14 14.78 0.38
C LEU A 117 -1.55 16.17 0.87
N LYS A 118 -2.62 16.75 0.31
CA LYS A 118 -3.12 18.06 0.76
C LYS A 118 -3.66 18.04 2.18
N LYS A 119 -4.23 16.92 2.63
CA LYS A 119 -4.95 16.84 3.92
C LYS A 119 -4.07 16.37 5.07
N TYR A 120 -3.10 15.49 4.80
CA TYR A 120 -2.41 14.73 5.83
C TYR A 120 -0.89 14.95 5.85
N LYS A 121 -0.31 15.61 4.83
CA LYS A 121 1.08 16.08 4.82
C LYS A 121 1.12 17.57 5.18
#